data_AF-A0A938WKA1-F1
#
_entry.id   AF-A0A938WKA1-F1
#
_cell.length_a   1.000
_cell.length_b   1.000
_cell.length_c   1.000
_cell.angle_alpha   90.00
_cell.angle_beta   90.00
_cell.angle_gamma   90.00
#
_symmetry.space_group_name_H-M   'P 1'
#
loop_
_entity.id
_entity.type
_entity.pdbx_description
1 polymer ?
#
loop_
_entity_poly.entity_id
_entity_poly.type
_entity_poly.pdbx_seq_one_letter_code
_entity_poly.pdbx_strand_id
1 'polypeptide(L)'
;MKTTRIELKDSDVLFNKERHEYWLGNRQLSGITGMLQRQLFPDEFDNVPEEAIKEAARYGTEVHESIELFDSSWINDGTQEVLDYIGLCQENDLVHERSEYTVTDGENWASNIDKVYRSSDDTFSLGDIKTYGTMTSEKLEKARWQLSIYAYFFELQNKGAKVGNLFILHIRNKAKQDGTFEHIRNIMPVERIPSDICKELLDTDLQGKQFINPYSIPEKYREQEDYIRQLIQTKDDVEEKLKILKSEILEDMESMGVKTWDTGTMRLTRKLPTTRLSFNATQFKADHPELDYSLYERTSNVSGSLLIAV
;
A
#
# COMPACT_ATOMS: atom_id res chain seq x y z
N MET A 1 -2.01 -31.89 6.72
CA MET A 1 -0.58 -32.25 6.90
C MET A 1 0.02 -31.18 7.80
N LYS A 2 0.73 -31.55 8.88
CA LYS A 2 1.53 -30.58 9.63
C LYS A 2 2.64 -30.10 8.69
N THR A 3 2.59 -28.83 8.28
CA THR A 3 3.72 -28.18 7.61
C THR A 3 4.88 -28.17 8.60
N THR A 4 6.03 -28.69 8.20
CA THR A 4 7.27 -28.54 8.98
C THR A 4 7.63 -27.07 9.04
N ARG A 5 7.96 -26.53 10.22
CA ARG A 5 8.44 -25.16 10.38
C ARG A 5 9.60 -24.89 9.42
N ILE A 6 9.48 -23.82 8.64
CA ILE A 6 10.50 -23.39 7.68
C ILE A 6 11.54 -22.54 8.40
N GLU A 7 12.79 -22.98 8.27
CA GLU A 7 13.97 -22.24 8.70
C GLU A 7 14.50 -21.38 7.55
N LEU A 8 14.83 -20.12 7.86
CA LEU A 8 15.35 -19.18 6.88
C LEU A 8 16.80 -19.50 6.54
N LYS A 9 17.15 -19.38 5.26
CA LYS A 9 18.47 -19.69 4.71
C LYS A 9 19.31 -18.43 4.58
N ASP A 10 20.59 -18.53 4.90
CA ASP A 10 21.54 -17.48 4.55
C ASP A 10 21.83 -17.51 3.03
N SER A 11 22.05 -16.34 2.44
CA SER A 11 22.17 -16.16 0.98
C SER A 11 23.59 -16.38 0.43
N ASP A 12 24.57 -16.62 1.29
CA ASP A 12 26.02 -16.56 0.99
C ASP A 12 26.50 -15.21 0.43
N VAL A 13 25.62 -14.20 0.35
CA VAL A 13 25.96 -12.85 -0.10
C VAL A 13 26.58 -12.08 1.07
N LEU A 14 27.81 -11.63 0.86
CA LEU A 14 28.49 -10.73 1.78
C LEU A 14 28.05 -9.29 1.50
N PHE A 15 27.44 -8.65 2.50
CA PHE A 15 27.12 -7.23 2.46
C PHE A 15 28.24 -6.41 3.11
N ASN A 16 28.86 -5.53 2.34
CA ASN A 16 29.78 -4.53 2.86
C ASN A 16 28.99 -3.25 3.19
N LYS A 17 28.69 -3.06 4.48
CA LYS A 17 27.89 -1.93 4.97
C LYS A 17 28.52 -0.56 4.67
N GLU A 18 29.84 -0.42 4.80
CA GLU A 18 30.55 0.85 4.58
C GLU A 18 30.48 1.31 3.11
N ARG A 19 30.66 0.37 2.18
CA ARG A 19 30.62 0.66 0.74
C ARG A 19 29.23 0.49 0.12
N HIS A 20 28.30 -0.06 0.89
CA HIS A 20 26.96 -0.43 0.45
C HIS A 20 26.99 -1.40 -0.77
N GLU A 21 27.85 -2.42 -0.70
CA GLU A 21 28.07 -3.37 -1.80
C GLU A 21 27.67 -4.80 -1.42
N TYR A 22 27.16 -5.55 -2.37
CA TYR A 22 26.77 -6.95 -2.23
C TYR A 22 27.70 -7.84 -3.06
N TRP A 23 28.21 -8.92 -2.47
CA TRP A 23 29.17 -9.81 -3.11
C TRP A 23 28.79 -11.28 -2.95
N LEU A 24 28.59 -11.98 -4.07
CA LEU A 24 28.45 -13.43 -4.11
C LEU A 24 29.73 -14.05 -4.68
N GLY A 25 30.61 -14.49 -3.79
CA GLY A 25 31.99 -14.85 -4.16
C GLY A 25 32.72 -13.65 -4.78
N ASN A 26 33.16 -13.78 -6.03
CA ASN A 26 33.86 -12.72 -6.76
C ASN A 26 32.92 -11.83 -7.60
N ARG A 27 31.60 -12.07 -7.56
CA ARG A 27 30.63 -11.31 -8.33
C ARG A 27 30.00 -10.25 -7.44
N GLN A 28 30.09 -8.99 -7.86
CA GLN A 28 29.31 -7.91 -7.26
C GLN A 28 27.87 -7.98 -7.76
N LEU A 29 26.91 -7.91 -6.84
CA LEU A 29 25.48 -7.82 -7.13
C LEU A 29 25.01 -6.38 -6.98
N SER A 30 23.93 -6.04 -7.68
CA SER A 30 23.31 -4.72 -7.61
C SER A 30 22.24 -4.65 -6.51
N GLY A 31 22.17 -3.50 -5.83
CA GLY A 31 21.15 -3.22 -4.82
C GLY A 31 19.82 -2.79 -5.42
N ILE A 32 18.72 -3.12 -4.73
CA ILE A 32 17.36 -2.79 -5.18
C ILE A 32 17.04 -1.30 -5.05
N THR A 33 17.45 -0.64 -3.97
CA THR A 33 17.16 0.78 -3.73
C THR A 33 17.71 1.68 -4.85
N GLY A 34 18.95 1.45 -5.27
CA GLY A 34 19.56 2.17 -6.38
C GLY A 34 18.90 1.88 -7.74
N MET A 35 18.44 0.65 -7.96
CA MET A 35 17.67 0.30 -9.18
C MET A 35 16.32 1.01 -9.20
N LEU A 36 15.58 1.02 -8.08
CA LEU A 36 14.30 1.72 -7.98
C LEU A 36 14.45 3.22 -8.24
N GLN A 37 15.49 3.84 -7.69
CA GLN A 37 15.78 5.24 -7.96
C GLN A 37 15.98 5.49 -9.46
N ARG A 38 16.81 4.67 -10.14
CA ARG A 38 17.05 4.84 -11.58
C ARG A 38 15.82 4.59 -12.45
N GLN A 39 15.01 3.58 -12.12
CA GLN A 39 13.91 3.13 -12.96
C GLN A 39 12.59 3.86 -12.71
N LEU A 40 12.29 4.19 -11.45
CA LEU A 40 10.95 4.64 -11.05
C LEU A 40 10.95 6.00 -10.34
N PHE A 41 12.05 6.38 -9.70
CA PHE A 41 12.12 7.59 -8.88
C PHE A 41 13.39 8.42 -9.18
N PRO A 42 13.65 8.79 -10.46
CA PRO A 42 14.89 9.47 -10.84
C PRO A 42 15.04 10.83 -10.16
N ASP A 43 13.93 11.49 -9.88
CA ASP A 43 13.85 12.85 -9.37
C ASP A 43 13.67 12.90 -7.82
N GLU A 44 13.83 11.77 -7.12
CA GLU A 44 13.53 11.63 -5.67
C GLU A 44 14.18 12.73 -4.79
N PHE A 45 15.37 13.18 -5.18
CA PHE A 45 16.16 14.16 -4.43
C PHE A 45 16.22 15.53 -5.12
N ASP A 46 15.42 15.74 -6.17
CA ASP A 46 15.40 17.01 -6.87
C ASP A 46 14.96 18.13 -5.93
N ASN A 47 15.71 19.22 -5.94
CA ASN A 47 15.49 20.40 -5.10
C ASN A 47 15.58 20.15 -3.59
N VAL A 48 16.13 19.01 -3.14
CA VAL A 48 16.41 18.75 -1.72
C VAL A 48 17.85 19.16 -1.40
N PRO A 49 18.09 20.02 -0.38
CA PRO A 49 19.45 20.38 0.01
C PRO A 49 20.28 19.16 0.44
N GLU A 50 21.53 19.06 -0.02
CA GLU A 50 22.41 17.92 0.23
C GLU A 50 22.59 17.64 1.73
N GLU A 51 22.78 18.68 2.54
CA GLU A 51 22.85 18.59 4.01
C GLU A 51 21.60 17.95 4.62
N ALA A 52 20.41 18.24 4.08
CA ALA A 52 19.17 17.66 4.57
C ALA A 52 19.09 16.15 4.23
N ILE A 53 19.60 15.75 3.06
CA ILE A 53 19.70 14.34 2.65
C ILE A 53 20.67 13.60 3.58
N LYS A 54 21.87 14.14 3.80
CA LYS A 54 22.89 13.55 4.68
C LYS A 54 22.41 13.39 6.10
N GLU A 55 21.76 14.43 6.65
CA GLU A 55 21.21 14.39 8.00
C GLU A 55 20.05 13.40 8.13
N ALA A 56 19.18 13.30 7.12
CA ALA A 56 18.11 12.30 7.09
C ALA A 56 18.67 10.88 7.00
N ALA A 57 19.69 10.66 6.18
CA ALA A 57 20.38 9.37 6.07
C ALA A 57 21.06 8.98 7.38
N ARG A 58 21.81 9.90 8.00
CA ARG A 58 22.46 9.69 9.31
C ARG A 58 21.44 9.27 10.38
N TYR A 59 20.37 10.05 10.52
CA TYR A 59 19.31 9.76 11.48
C TYR A 59 18.61 8.42 11.20
N GLY A 60 18.32 8.12 9.93
CA GLY A 60 17.78 6.82 9.53
C GLY A 60 18.67 5.65 9.93
N THR A 61 19.98 5.75 9.64
CA THR A 61 20.97 4.73 10.01
C THR A 61 21.01 4.53 11.53
N GLU A 62 21.04 5.61 12.32
CA GLU A 62 21.06 5.53 13.79
C GLU A 62 19.83 4.80 14.34
N VAL A 63 18.64 5.12 13.83
CA VAL A 63 17.39 4.45 14.25
C VAL A 63 17.41 2.97 13.89
N HIS A 64 17.85 2.62 12.67
CA HIS A 64 17.97 1.23 12.23
C HIS A 64 18.94 0.44 13.10
N GLU A 65 20.14 0.98 13.33
CA GLU A 65 21.17 0.34 14.16
C GLU A 65 20.70 0.13 15.60
N SER A 66 20.01 1.11 16.17
CA SER A 66 19.48 1.03 17.55
C SER A 66 18.43 -0.07 17.68
N ILE A 67 17.52 -0.18 16.70
CA ILE A 67 16.49 -1.23 16.67
C ILE A 67 17.12 -2.61 16.37
N GLU A 68 18.08 -2.69 15.44
CA GLU A 68 18.81 -3.93 15.15
C GLU A 68 19.58 -4.44 16.38
N LEU A 69 20.20 -3.54 17.15
CA LEU A 69 20.90 -3.88 18.38
C LEU A 69 19.94 -4.42 19.45
N PHE A 70 18.73 -3.87 19.54
CA PHE A 70 17.68 -4.41 20.39
C PHE A 70 17.27 -5.82 19.96
N ASP A 71 16.95 -6.03 18.68
CA ASP A 71 16.50 -7.34 18.19
C ASP A 71 17.58 -8.43 18.34
N SER A 72 18.85 -8.09 18.07
CA SER A 72 19.96 -9.04 18.05
C SER A 72 20.52 -9.35 19.44
N SER A 73 20.51 -8.36 20.35
CA SER A 73 21.27 -8.40 21.61
C SER A 73 20.42 -8.05 22.85
N TRP A 74 19.13 -7.75 22.68
CA TRP A 74 18.22 -7.29 23.74
C TRP A 74 18.71 -6.01 24.45
N ILE A 75 19.53 -5.20 23.78
CA ILE A 75 20.05 -3.94 24.30
C ILE A 75 19.07 -2.83 23.91
N ASN A 76 18.41 -2.24 24.89
CA ASN A 76 17.65 -1.01 24.73
C ASN A 76 18.55 0.17 25.11
N ASP A 77 18.82 1.05 24.15
CA ASP A 77 19.71 2.20 24.30
C ASP A 77 19.03 3.43 24.96
N GLY A 78 17.75 3.31 25.29
CA GLY A 78 16.95 4.35 25.93
C GLY A 78 16.35 5.36 24.96
N THR A 79 16.51 5.19 23.65
CA THR A 79 15.88 6.06 22.64
C THR A 79 14.36 5.84 22.59
N GLN A 80 13.62 6.92 22.28
CA GLN A 80 12.17 6.82 22.14
C GLN A 80 11.80 5.96 20.92
N GLU A 81 12.61 5.98 19.86
CA GLU A 81 12.41 5.18 18.66
C GLU A 81 12.46 3.68 18.94
N VAL A 82 13.38 3.21 19.77
CA VAL A 82 13.42 1.80 20.21
C VAL A 82 12.22 1.46 21.08
N LEU A 83 11.81 2.35 21.98
CA LEU A 83 10.59 2.15 22.79
C LEU A 83 9.33 2.08 21.91
N ASP A 84 9.22 2.94 20.92
CA ASP A 84 8.11 2.96 19.97
C ASP A 84 8.07 1.70 19.12
N TYR A 85 9.23 1.23 18.65
CA TYR A 85 9.37 -0.04 17.93
C TYR A 85 8.88 -1.23 18.77
N ILE A 86 9.31 -1.32 20.04
CA ILE A 86 8.87 -2.38 20.96
C ILE A 86 7.35 -2.33 21.13
N GLY A 87 6.80 -1.13 21.35
CA GLY A 87 5.35 -0.94 21.49
C GLY A 87 4.59 -1.36 20.23
N LEU A 88 5.05 -0.97 19.04
CA LEU A 88 4.44 -1.37 17.77
C LEU A 88 4.48 -2.88 17.57
N CYS A 89 5.58 -3.55 17.92
CA CYS A 89 5.68 -5.01 17.83
C CYS A 89 4.69 -5.70 18.78
N GLN A 90 4.57 -5.24 20.02
CA GLN A 90 3.65 -5.79 21.01
C GLN A 90 2.18 -5.57 20.64
N GLU A 91 1.82 -4.37 20.19
CA GLU A 91 0.45 -4.01 19.84
C GLU A 91 -0.07 -4.75 18.59
N ASN A 92 0.83 -5.25 17.74
CA ASN A 92 0.50 -5.90 16.47
C ASN A 92 0.93 -7.38 16.42
N ASP A 93 1.25 -7.99 17.57
CA ASP A 93 1.67 -9.38 17.71
C ASP A 93 2.83 -9.78 16.75
N LEU A 94 3.76 -8.86 16.52
CA LEU A 94 4.89 -9.08 15.62
C LEU A 94 5.98 -9.88 16.32
N VAL A 95 6.14 -11.14 15.89
CA VAL A 95 7.20 -12.03 16.37
C VAL A 95 8.44 -11.86 15.48
N HIS A 96 9.46 -11.19 16.00
CA HIS A 96 10.73 -10.99 15.29
C HIS A 96 11.38 -12.32 14.89
N GLU A 97 11.89 -12.39 13.65
CA GLU A 97 12.61 -13.56 13.12
C GLU A 97 14.03 -13.21 12.65
N ARG A 98 14.17 -12.12 11.88
CA ARG A 98 15.47 -11.61 11.41
C ARG A 98 15.41 -10.09 11.24
N SER A 99 16.57 -9.46 11.42
CA SER A 99 16.84 -8.06 11.03
C SER A 99 17.94 -8.05 9.98
N GLU A 100 17.97 -7.02 9.13
CA GLU A 100 18.98 -6.85 8.08
C GLU A 100 19.18 -8.12 7.24
N TYR A 101 18.09 -8.82 6.91
CA TYR A 101 18.16 -10.14 6.29
C TYR A 101 18.49 -10.03 4.80
N THR A 102 19.70 -10.45 4.43
CA THR A 102 20.17 -10.41 3.03
C THR A 102 19.45 -11.44 2.16
N VAL A 103 18.70 -10.95 1.17
CA VAL A 103 18.02 -11.76 0.16
C VAL A 103 18.57 -11.49 -1.23
N THR A 104 18.52 -12.49 -2.11
CA THR A 104 19.11 -12.41 -3.46
C THR A 104 18.35 -13.24 -4.49
N ASP A 105 18.51 -12.90 -5.77
CA ASP A 105 18.15 -13.79 -6.88
C ASP A 105 19.22 -14.87 -7.16
N GLY A 106 20.37 -14.78 -6.51
CA GLY A 106 21.52 -15.69 -6.69
C GLY A 106 22.35 -15.39 -7.93
N GLU A 107 22.08 -14.29 -8.65
CA GLU A 107 22.73 -14.01 -9.92
C GLU A 107 23.17 -12.56 -10.07
N ASN A 108 22.25 -11.58 -9.97
CA ASN A 108 22.49 -10.18 -10.32
C ASN A 108 22.08 -9.21 -9.20
N TRP A 109 21.17 -9.61 -8.31
CA TRP A 109 20.48 -8.71 -7.40
C TRP A 109 20.56 -9.19 -5.95
N ALA A 110 20.76 -8.25 -5.03
CA ALA A 110 20.64 -8.51 -3.59
C ALA A 110 20.15 -7.28 -2.84
N SER A 111 19.59 -7.49 -1.66
CA SER A 111 19.20 -6.41 -0.75
C SER A 111 19.04 -6.93 0.68
N ASN A 112 19.14 -6.03 1.66
CA ASN A 112 18.77 -6.31 3.04
C ASN A 112 17.30 -5.95 3.28
N ILE A 113 16.57 -6.89 3.89
CA ILE A 113 15.24 -6.64 4.45
C ILE A 113 15.41 -6.18 5.89
N ASP A 114 14.95 -4.97 6.22
CA ASP A 114 15.12 -4.40 7.56
C ASP A 114 14.57 -5.32 8.65
N LYS A 115 13.32 -5.80 8.48
CA LYS A 115 12.62 -6.65 9.45
C LYS A 115 11.86 -7.79 8.80
N VAL A 116 12.06 -8.99 9.33
CA VAL A 116 11.28 -10.19 9.04
C VAL A 116 10.58 -10.64 10.32
N TYR A 117 9.27 -10.84 10.23
CA TYR A 117 8.44 -11.34 11.32
C TYR A 117 7.82 -12.68 10.95
N ARG A 118 7.77 -13.61 11.90
CA ARG A 118 7.13 -14.92 11.71
C ARG A 118 5.66 -14.84 12.10
N SER A 119 4.79 -15.22 11.18
CA SER A 119 3.33 -15.31 11.42
C SER A 119 2.87 -16.75 11.62
N SER A 120 3.56 -17.73 11.04
CA SER A 120 3.30 -19.15 11.24
C SER A 120 4.54 -20.01 10.91
N ASP A 121 4.36 -21.34 10.85
CA ASP A 121 5.41 -22.27 10.46
C ASP A 121 5.99 -22.01 9.06
N ASP A 122 5.18 -21.52 8.11
CA ASP A 122 5.59 -21.26 6.72
C ASP A 122 5.38 -19.81 6.26
N THR A 123 4.74 -18.96 7.06
CA THR A 123 4.32 -17.62 6.67
C THR A 123 5.04 -16.54 7.47
N PHE A 124 5.48 -15.50 6.76
CA PHE A 124 6.27 -14.39 7.28
C PHE A 124 5.67 -13.06 6.82
N SER A 125 5.98 -11.99 7.54
CA SER A 125 5.67 -10.62 7.17
C SER A 125 6.96 -9.81 7.07
N LEU A 126 7.02 -8.84 6.16
CA LEU A 126 8.19 -8.00 5.95
C LEU A 126 7.87 -6.56 6.35
N GLY A 127 8.74 -6.00 7.18
CA GLY A 127 8.70 -4.60 7.61
C GLY A 127 9.90 -3.83 7.06
N ASP A 128 9.66 -2.59 6.65
CA ASP A 128 10.70 -1.62 6.29
C ASP A 128 10.56 -0.39 7.20
N ILE A 129 11.65 0.00 7.86
CA ILE A 129 11.67 1.10 8.82
C ILE A 129 11.91 2.40 8.07
N LYS A 130 10.95 3.32 8.16
CA LYS A 130 11.07 4.66 7.57
C LYS A 130 10.98 5.74 8.63
N THR A 131 11.91 6.69 8.57
CA THR A 131 12.05 7.79 9.54
C THR A 131 11.63 9.15 8.96
N TYR A 132 10.85 9.15 7.88
CA TYR A 132 10.42 10.36 7.18
C TYR A 132 9.60 11.29 8.09
N GLY A 133 9.71 12.62 7.93
CA GLY A 133 8.79 13.55 8.60
C GLY A 133 7.37 13.44 8.03
N THR A 134 7.28 13.38 6.70
CA THR A 134 6.02 13.21 5.96
C THR A 134 6.10 12.01 5.05
N MET A 135 5.09 11.13 5.15
CA MET A 135 4.89 10.00 4.25
C MET A 135 4.06 10.45 3.04
N THR A 136 4.73 10.72 1.92
CA THR A 136 4.08 11.11 0.66
C THR A 136 3.67 9.88 -0.14
N SER A 137 2.76 10.05 -1.11
CA SER A 137 2.34 8.95 -2.00
C SER A 137 3.52 8.33 -2.77
N GLU A 138 4.49 9.15 -3.17
CA GLU A 138 5.71 8.68 -3.83
C GLU A 138 6.58 7.82 -2.92
N LYS A 139 6.76 8.21 -1.65
CA LYS A 139 7.51 7.42 -0.65
C LYS A 139 6.82 6.09 -0.34
N LEU A 140 5.48 6.10 -0.26
CA LEU A 140 4.68 4.88 -0.12
C LEU A 140 4.85 3.96 -1.33
N GLU A 141 4.80 4.51 -2.54
CA GLU A 141 4.98 3.74 -3.77
C GLU A 141 6.39 3.15 -3.86
N LYS A 142 7.43 3.90 -3.46
CA LYS A 142 8.81 3.38 -3.40
C LYS A 142 8.93 2.22 -2.42
N ALA A 143 8.38 2.35 -1.20
CA ALA A 143 8.36 1.27 -0.22
C ALA A 143 7.55 0.07 -0.74
N ARG A 144 6.46 0.31 -1.47
CA ARG A 144 5.65 -0.73 -2.12
C ARG A 144 6.44 -1.56 -3.11
N TRP A 145 7.17 -0.93 -4.02
CA TRP A 145 8.06 -1.63 -4.94
C TRP A 145 9.17 -2.37 -4.21
N GLN A 146 9.83 -1.72 -3.26
CA GLN A 146 10.94 -2.31 -2.49
C GLN A 146 10.49 -3.58 -1.74
N LEU A 147 9.45 -3.49 -0.93
CA LEU A 147 8.93 -4.62 -0.15
C LEU A 147 8.37 -5.74 -1.02
N SER A 148 7.80 -5.43 -2.19
CA SER A 148 7.31 -6.44 -3.13
C SER A 148 8.45 -7.22 -3.79
N ILE A 149 9.55 -6.54 -4.14
CA ILE A 149 10.77 -7.21 -4.64
C ILE A 149 11.40 -8.04 -3.53
N TYR A 150 11.44 -7.51 -2.30
CA TYR A 150 11.94 -8.25 -1.13
C TYR A 150 11.13 -9.52 -0.88
N ALA A 151 9.81 -9.45 -0.98
CA ALA A 151 8.94 -10.62 -0.88
C ALA A 151 9.25 -11.67 -1.95
N TYR A 152 9.45 -11.23 -3.20
CA TYR A 152 9.84 -12.10 -4.30
C TYR A 152 11.19 -12.80 -4.02
N PHE A 153 12.24 -12.07 -3.65
CA PHE A 153 13.54 -12.67 -3.33
C PHE A 153 13.49 -13.58 -2.10
N PHE A 154 12.74 -13.17 -1.08
CA PHE A 154 12.56 -13.97 0.13
C PHE A 154 11.98 -15.35 -0.17
N GLU A 155 10.90 -15.42 -0.96
CA GLU A 155 10.26 -16.68 -1.35
C GLU A 155 11.11 -17.48 -2.35
N LEU A 156 11.87 -16.79 -3.20
CA LEU A 156 12.80 -17.42 -4.13
C LEU A 156 13.91 -18.16 -3.38
N GLN A 157 14.52 -17.52 -2.38
CA GLN A 157 15.59 -18.05 -1.53
C GLN A 157 15.07 -19.12 -0.56
N ASN A 158 13.96 -18.85 0.12
CA ASN A 158 13.38 -19.71 1.15
C ASN A 158 12.25 -20.57 0.59
N LYS A 159 12.61 -21.61 -0.17
CA LYS A 159 11.64 -22.52 -0.80
C LYS A 159 10.59 -23.03 0.20
N GLY A 160 9.32 -22.77 -0.10
CA GLY A 160 8.16 -23.15 0.71
C GLY A 160 7.66 -22.06 1.64
N ALA A 161 8.48 -21.03 1.92
CA ALA A 161 8.05 -19.88 2.70
C ALA A 161 7.08 -19.02 1.90
N LYS A 162 6.19 -18.32 2.60
CA LYS A 162 5.22 -17.38 2.04
C LYS A 162 5.36 -16.05 2.74
N VAL A 163 5.31 -14.98 1.98
CA VAL A 163 5.21 -13.62 2.51
C VAL A 163 3.76 -13.17 2.47
N GLY A 164 3.19 -12.96 3.65
CA GLY A 164 1.83 -12.48 3.87
C GLY A 164 1.77 -10.95 3.85
N ASN A 165 2.01 -10.32 5.01
CA ASN A 165 1.87 -8.87 5.14
C ASN A 165 3.17 -8.15 4.77
N LEU A 166 3.02 -7.01 4.09
CA LEU A 166 4.08 -6.03 3.87
C LEU A 166 3.67 -4.74 4.54
N PHE A 167 4.59 -4.08 5.24
CA PHE A 167 4.28 -2.83 5.91
C PHE A 167 5.51 -1.96 6.16
N ILE A 168 5.24 -0.68 6.39
CA ILE A 168 6.23 0.28 6.86
C ILE A 168 6.08 0.43 8.37
N LEU A 169 7.20 0.40 9.08
CA LEU A 169 7.32 0.87 10.46
C LEU A 169 7.73 2.34 10.41
N HIS A 170 6.75 3.25 10.52
CA HIS A 170 7.02 4.69 10.46
C HIS A 170 7.35 5.19 11.87
N ILE A 171 8.64 5.34 12.14
CA ILE A 171 9.16 5.68 13.47
C ILE A 171 10.05 6.91 13.36
N ARG A 172 9.72 7.96 14.11
CA ARG A 172 10.49 9.20 14.15
C ARG A 172 10.23 9.94 15.46
N ASN A 173 11.30 10.42 16.08
CA ASN A 173 11.22 11.22 17.28
C ASN A 173 12.34 12.28 17.28
N LYS A 174 12.10 13.43 16.63
CA LYS A 174 13.11 14.50 16.54
C LYS A 174 12.53 15.90 16.47
N ALA A 175 13.32 16.87 16.93
CA ALA A 175 13.04 18.28 16.73
C ALA A 175 13.15 18.68 15.26
N LYS A 176 12.24 19.56 14.83
CA LYS A 176 12.30 20.23 13.52
C LYS A 176 13.14 21.50 13.61
N GLN A 177 13.54 22.01 12.44
CA GLN A 177 14.27 23.28 12.31
C GLN A 177 13.44 24.49 12.77
N ASP A 178 12.12 24.41 12.71
CA ASP A 178 11.20 25.48 13.15
C ASP A 178 10.95 25.50 14.67
N GLY A 179 11.63 24.63 15.43
CA GLY A 179 11.51 24.52 16.88
C GLY A 179 10.33 23.65 17.35
N THR A 180 9.51 23.11 16.44
CA THR A 180 8.50 22.11 16.78
C THR A 180 9.14 20.73 16.97
N PHE A 181 8.41 19.81 17.60
CA PHE A 181 8.87 18.44 17.85
C PHE A 181 7.97 17.43 17.12
N GLU A 182 8.57 16.53 16.35
CA GLU A 182 7.86 15.44 15.69
C GLU A 182 8.01 14.15 16.47
N HIS A 183 6.88 13.54 16.81
CA HIS A 183 6.81 12.17 17.29
C HIS A 183 5.83 11.39 16.43
N ILE A 184 6.31 10.37 15.73
CA ILE A 184 5.55 9.50 14.83
C ILE A 184 5.86 8.06 15.20
N ARG A 185 4.80 7.30 15.48
CA ARG A 185 4.83 5.84 15.58
C ARG A 185 3.56 5.27 14.95
N ASN A 186 3.69 4.55 13.85
CA ASN A 186 2.57 3.77 13.30
C ASN A 186 3.09 2.66 12.35
N ILE A 187 2.19 1.73 12.03
CA ILE A 187 2.38 0.73 10.97
C ILE A 187 1.50 1.13 9.79
N MET A 188 2.09 1.18 8.60
CA MET A 188 1.35 1.46 7.36
C MET A 188 1.38 0.20 6.48
N PRO A 189 0.24 -0.46 6.23
CA PRO A 189 0.20 -1.62 5.35
C PRO A 189 0.52 -1.23 3.91
N VAL A 190 1.15 -2.15 3.19
CA VAL A 190 1.60 -1.97 1.83
C VAL A 190 1.06 -3.12 0.97
N GLU A 191 0.46 -2.78 -0.18
CA GLU A 191 -0.06 -3.79 -1.09
C GLU A 191 1.04 -4.42 -1.94
N ARG A 192 1.12 -5.75 -1.93
CA ARG A 192 2.11 -6.50 -2.70
C ARG A 192 1.89 -6.35 -4.20
N ILE A 193 2.94 -5.98 -4.93
CA ILE A 193 3.00 -6.05 -6.39
C ILE A 193 3.25 -7.51 -6.81
N PRO A 194 2.53 -8.02 -7.82
CA PRO A 194 2.77 -9.33 -8.40
C PRO A 194 4.25 -9.56 -8.77
N SER A 195 4.77 -10.75 -8.44
CA SER A 195 6.19 -11.06 -8.61
C SER A 195 6.66 -11.10 -10.07
N ASP A 196 5.75 -11.36 -11.02
CA ASP A 196 6.02 -11.27 -12.45
C ASP A 196 6.32 -9.83 -12.88
N ILE A 197 5.58 -8.85 -12.38
CA ILE A 197 5.84 -7.42 -12.62
C ILE A 197 7.15 -6.98 -11.96
N CYS A 198 7.42 -7.43 -10.72
CA CYS A 198 8.72 -7.17 -10.07
C CYS A 198 9.89 -7.74 -10.88
N LYS A 199 9.74 -8.96 -11.42
CA LYS A 199 10.74 -9.59 -12.26
C LYS A 199 10.95 -8.83 -13.57
N GLU A 200 9.87 -8.38 -14.22
CA GLU A 200 9.95 -7.57 -15.44
C GLU A 200 10.73 -6.28 -15.22
N LEU A 201 10.51 -5.59 -14.10
CA LEU A 201 11.29 -4.41 -13.71
C LEU A 201 12.79 -4.72 -13.60
N LEU A 202 13.16 -5.79 -12.88
CA LEU A 202 14.55 -6.21 -12.72
C LEU A 202 15.21 -6.58 -14.05
N ASP A 203 14.52 -7.38 -14.87
CA ASP A 203 15.01 -7.82 -16.18
C ASP A 203 15.16 -6.63 -17.15
N THR A 204 14.30 -5.62 -17.02
CA THR A 204 14.35 -4.40 -17.85
C THR A 204 15.56 -3.53 -17.51
N ASP A 205 15.88 -3.36 -16.22
CA ASP A 205 17.09 -2.64 -15.79
C ASP A 205 18.36 -3.35 -16.26
N LEU A 206 18.42 -4.68 -16.16
CA LEU A 206 19.56 -5.49 -16.66
C LEU A 206 19.78 -5.34 -18.17
N GLN A 207 18.70 -5.10 -18.93
CA GLN A 207 18.77 -4.86 -20.37
C GLN A 207 19.17 -3.42 -20.72
N GLY A 208 19.34 -2.54 -19.73
CA GLY A 208 19.60 -1.11 -19.95
C GLY A 208 18.42 -0.37 -20.57
N LYS A 209 17.20 -0.86 -20.36
CA LYS A 209 15.96 -0.26 -20.87
C LYS A 209 15.22 0.46 -19.75
N GLN A 210 14.28 1.32 -20.14
CA GLN A 210 13.36 1.99 -19.22
C GLN A 210 12.13 1.11 -18.99
N PHE A 211 11.82 0.81 -17.72
CA PHE A 211 10.63 0.09 -17.34
C PHE A 211 9.37 0.96 -17.51
N ILE A 212 8.31 0.35 -18.05
CA ILE A 212 6.99 0.98 -18.21
C ILE A 212 6.14 0.54 -17.02
N ASN A 213 6.02 1.40 -16.01
CA ASN A 213 5.23 1.10 -14.83
C ASN A 213 3.73 0.96 -15.17
N PRO A 214 3.12 -0.24 -15.03
CA PRO A 214 1.72 -0.47 -15.39
C PRO A 214 0.74 0.23 -14.43
N TYR A 215 1.21 0.67 -13.25
CA TYR A 215 0.42 1.42 -12.27
C TYR A 215 0.50 2.94 -12.46
N SER A 216 1.42 3.42 -13.31
CA SER A 216 1.49 4.84 -13.62
C SER A 216 0.28 5.26 -14.45
N ILE A 217 -0.44 6.26 -13.95
CA ILE A 217 -1.50 6.91 -14.73
C ILE A 217 -0.85 7.57 -15.96
N PRO A 218 -1.34 7.29 -17.18
CA PRO A 218 -0.87 7.95 -18.39
C PRO A 218 -0.97 9.48 -18.29
N GLU A 219 0.04 10.19 -18.83
CA GLU A 219 0.17 11.64 -18.65
C GLU A 219 -1.07 12.43 -19.11
N LYS A 220 -1.69 12.02 -20.23
CA LYS A 220 -2.94 12.61 -20.73
C LYS A 220 -4.09 12.63 -19.71
N TYR A 221 -4.08 11.73 -18.73
CA TYR A 221 -5.09 11.70 -17.65
C TYR A 221 -4.60 12.44 -16.40
N ARG A 222 -3.29 12.38 -16.12
CA ARG A 222 -2.66 13.14 -15.03
C ARG A 222 -2.86 14.64 -15.22
N GLU A 223 -2.60 15.15 -16.44
CA GLU A 223 -2.83 16.55 -16.80
C GLU A 223 -4.30 16.99 -16.69
N GLN A 224 -5.24 16.03 -16.66
CA GLN A 224 -6.68 16.30 -16.54
C GLN A 224 -7.20 16.10 -15.11
N GLU A 225 -6.36 15.78 -14.12
CA GLU A 225 -6.84 15.44 -12.78
C GLU A 225 -7.70 16.54 -12.16
N ASP A 226 -7.24 17.80 -12.18
CA ASP A 226 -7.99 18.94 -11.64
C ASP A 226 -9.33 19.12 -12.36
N TYR A 227 -9.35 18.93 -13.68
CA TYR A 227 -10.57 19.02 -14.46
C TYR A 227 -11.55 17.88 -14.13
N ILE A 228 -11.06 16.65 -13.97
CA ILE A 228 -11.86 15.49 -13.54
C ILE A 228 -12.46 15.74 -12.15
N ARG A 229 -11.66 16.24 -11.20
CA ARG A 229 -12.11 16.62 -9.85
C ARG A 229 -13.20 17.69 -9.91
N GLN A 230 -13.00 18.74 -10.72
CA GLN A 230 -13.98 19.80 -10.90
C GLN A 230 -15.30 19.27 -11.48
N LEU A 231 -15.23 18.37 -12.47
CA LEU A 231 -16.43 17.75 -13.05
C LEU A 231 -17.22 16.93 -12.02
N ILE A 232 -16.52 16.17 -11.17
CA ILE A 232 -17.16 15.38 -10.10
C ILE A 232 -17.82 16.31 -9.08
N GLN A 233 -17.10 17.31 -8.58
CA GLN A 233 -17.67 18.27 -7.62
C GLN A 233 -18.89 18.99 -8.21
N THR A 234 -18.80 19.43 -9.47
CA THR A 234 -19.90 20.12 -10.14
C THR A 234 -21.12 19.20 -10.29
N LYS A 235 -20.90 17.93 -10.62
CA LYS A 235 -21.97 16.94 -10.71
C LYS A 235 -22.66 16.79 -9.35
N ASP A 236 -21.90 16.57 -8.28
CA ASP A 236 -22.45 16.33 -6.95
C ASP A 236 -23.22 17.56 -6.43
N ASP A 237 -22.68 18.77 -6.65
CA ASP A 237 -23.34 20.04 -6.29
C ASP A 237 -24.66 20.23 -7.06
N VAL A 238 -24.68 19.91 -8.35
CA VAL A 238 -25.87 20.03 -9.21
C VAL A 238 -26.91 18.97 -8.82
N GLU A 239 -26.49 17.75 -8.50
CA GLU A 239 -27.37 16.68 -8.02
C GLU A 239 -28.04 17.07 -6.70
N GLU A 240 -27.30 17.65 -5.75
CA GLU A 240 -27.88 18.10 -4.48
C GLU A 240 -28.82 19.30 -4.68
N LYS A 241 -28.46 20.29 -5.51
CA LYS A 241 -29.37 21.41 -5.87
C LYS A 241 -30.66 20.92 -6.52
N LEU A 242 -30.54 19.96 -7.45
CA LEU A 242 -31.71 19.38 -8.12
C LEU A 242 -32.58 18.59 -7.14
N LYS A 243 -31.97 17.90 -6.17
CA LYS A 243 -32.69 17.17 -5.12
C LYS A 243 -33.46 18.12 -4.20
N ILE A 244 -32.85 19.22 -3.76
CA ILE A 244 -33.53 20.26 -2.97
C ILE A 244 -34.73 20.81 -3.73
N LEU A 245 -34.52 21.24 -4.99
CA LEU A 245 -35.59 21.79 -5.82
C LEU A 245 -36.71 20.76 -6.08
N LYS A 246 -36.38 19.48 -6.27
CA LYS A 246 -37.39 18.41 -6.40
C LYS A 246 -38.24 18.26 -5.15
N SER A 247 -37.65 18.40 -3.96
CA SER A 247 -38.39 18.34 -2.69
C SER A 247 -39.32 19.55 -2.54
N GLU A 248 -38.84 20.75 -2.81
CA GLU A 248 -39.65 21.98 -2.78
C GLU A 248 -40.85 21.89 -3.74
N ILE A 249 -40.60 21.48 -4.99
CA ILE A 249 -41.66 21.24 -6.00
C ILE A 249 -42.67 20.20 -5.49
N LEU A 250 -42.21 19.12 -4.86
CA LEU A 250 -43.09 18.08 -4.35
C LEU A 250 -43.98 18.61 -3.22
N GLU A 251 -43.42 19.36 -2.28
CA GLU A 251 -44.15 19.98 -1.17
C GLU A 251 -45.24 20.95 -1.68
N ASP A 252 -44.92 21.77 -2.68
CA ASP A 252 -45.89 22.68 -3.30
C ASP A 252 -47.01 21.90 -4.03
N MET A 253 -46.67 20.85 -4.77
CA MET A 253 -47.66 19.98 -5.42
C MET A 253 -48.58 19.27 -4.41
N GLU A 254 -48.04 18.90 -3.24
CA GLU A 254 -48.80 18.32 -2.14
C GLU A 254 -49.76 19.33 -1.50
N SER A 255 -49.26 20.52 -1.16
CA SER A 255 -50.02 21.63 -0.58
C SER A 255 -51.18 22.07 -1.48
N MET A 256 -50.94 22.18 -2.80
CA MET A 256 -51.95 22.58 -3.78
C MET A 256 -52.87 21.43 -4.21
N GLY A 257 -52.61 20.20 -3.78
CA GLY A 257 -53.39 19.02 -4.18
C GLY A 257 -53.25 18.64 -5.66
N VAL A 258 -52.28 19.19 -6.40
CA VAL A 258 -52.12 18.95 -7.83
C VAL A 258 -51.26 17.70 -8.09
N LYS A 259 -51.67 16.85 -9.05
CA LYS A 259 -50.92 15.63 -9.40
C LYS A 259 -49.84 15.87 -10.46
N THR A 260 -50.12 16.75 -11.42
CA THR A 260 -49.24 17.04 -12.55
C THR A 260 -49.30 18.52 -12.91
N TRP A 261 -48.14 19.13 -13.14
CA TRP A 261 -48.00 20.41 -13.84
C TRP A 261 -47.39 20.17 -15.22
N ASP A 262 -47.92 20.84 -16.23
CA ASP A 262 -47.46 20.74 -17.62
C ASP A 262 -47.44 22.13 -18.26
N THR A 263 -46.26 22.56 -18.70
CA THR A 263 -46.05 23.87 -19.36
C THR A 263 -45.92 23.76 -20.88
N GLY A 264 -46.11 22.56 -21.45
CA GLY A 264 -45.84 22.24 -22.86
C GLY A 264 -44.37 21.94 -23.15
N THR A 265 -43.43 22.48 -22.37
CA THR A 265 -41.98 22.21 -22.49
C THR A 265 -41.43 21.38 -21.32
N MET A 266 -42.17 21.27 -20.23
CA MET A 266 -41.79 20.52 -19.03
C MET A 266 -43.02 19.91 -18.36
N ARG A 267 -42.89 18.66 -17.91
CA ARG A 267 -43.92 17.96 -17.14
C ARG A 267 -43.37 17.50 -15.80
N LEU A 268 -44.02 17.95 -14.72
CA LEU A 268 -43.72 17.55 -13.34
C LEU A 268 -44.88 16.71 -12.84
N THR A 269 -44.60 15.51 -12.31
CA THR A 269 -45.64 14.59 -11.83
C THR A 269 -45.19 13.98 -10.52
N ARG A 270 -45.98 14.20 -9.45
CA ARG A 270 -45.72 13.55 -8.17
C ARG A 270 -46.20 12.11 -8.20
N LYS A 271 -45.38 11.20 -7.66
CA LYS A 271 -45.77 9.81 -7.44
C LYS A 271 -46.48 9.72 -6.09
N LEU A 272 -47.67 9.14 -6.07
CA LEU A 272 -48.40 8.94 -4.83
C LEU A 272 -47.69 7.90 -3.96
N PRO A 273 -47.83 7.98 -2.62
CA PRO A 273 -47.31 6.96 -1.72
C PRO A 273 -47.81 5.56 -2.12
N THR A 274 -46.90 4.60 -2.14
CA THR A 274 -47.21 3.19 -2.42
C THR A 274 -46.50 2.29 -1.42
N THR A 275 -47.09 1.13 -1.12
CA THR A 275 -46.44 0.12 -0.30
C THR A 275 -45.72 -0.86 -1.22
N ARG A 276 -44.42 -1.05 -0.99
CA ARG A 276 -43.61 -2.07 -1.69
C ARG A 276 -43.44 -3.28 -0.79
N LEU A 277 -43.80 -4.46 -1.29
CA LEU A 277 -43.38 -5.75 -0.74
C LEU A 277 -42.15 -6.23 -1.51
N SER A 278 -41.06 -6.56 -0.81
CA SER A 278 -39.84 -7.12 -1.39
C SER A 278 -39.48 -8.40 -0.68
N PHE A 279 -39.12 -9.42 -1.45
CA PHE A 279 -38.65 -10.70 -0.93
C PHE A 279 -37.22 -10.58 -0.41
N ASN A 280 -36.98 -11.01 0.84
CA ASN A 280 -35.64 -11.03 1.43
C ASN A 280 -34.94 -12.36 1.10
N ALA A 281 -34.30 -12.40 -0.06
CA ALA A 281 -33.63 -13.61 -0.54
C ALA A 281 -32.50 -14.07 0.38
N THR A 282 -31.75 -13.14 0.99
CA THR A 282 -30.64 -13.48 1.89
C THR A 282 -31.12 -14.23 3.12
N GLN A 283 -32.14 -13.70 3.79
CA GLN A 283 -32.74 -14.35 4.97
C GLN A 283 -33.35 -15.70 4.60
N PHE A 284 -34.12 -15.75 3.50
CA PHE A 284 -34.75 -16.99 3.05
C PHE A 284 -33.74 -18.10 2.75
N LYS A 285 -32.62 -17.77 2.09
CA LYS A 285 -31.53 -18.73 1.84
C LYS A 285 -30.87 -19.24 3.12
N ALA A 286 -30.76 -18.39 4.14
CA ALA A 286 -30.20 -18.76 5.44
C ALA A 286 -31.15 -19.65 6.27
N ASP A 287 -32.45 -19.37 6.23
CA ASP A 287 -33.48 -20.12 6.97
C ASP A 287 -33.81 -21.49 6.32
N HIS A 288 -33.56 -21.62 5.02
CA HIS A 288 -33.86 -22.82 4.23
C HIS A 288 -32.64 -23.39 3.50
N PRO A 289 -31.56 -23.81 4.20
CA PRO A 289 -30.36 -24.36 3.57
C PRO A 289 -30.60 -25.71 2.88
N GLU A 290 -31.73 -26.38 3.16
CA GLU A 290 -32.14 -27.65 2.55
C GLU A 290 -32.59 -27.53 1.08
N LEU A 291 -32.93 -26.33 0.62
CA LEU A 291 -33.40 -26.10 -0.74
C LEU A 291 -32.23 -25.87 -1.69
N ASP A 292 -32.25 -26.54 -2.86
CA ASP A 292 -31.31 -26.26 -3.94
C ASP A 292 -31.73 -25.01 -4.72
N TYR A 293 -31.04 -23.91 -4.46
CA TYR A 293 -31.28 -22.63 -5.11
C TYR A 293 -30.74 -22.55 -6.54
N SER A 294 -29.82 -23.44 -6.94
CA SER A 294 -29.13 -23.35 -8.24
C SER A 294 -30.11 -23.41 -9.42
N LEU A 295 -31.24 -24.11 -9.25
CA LEU A 295 -32.32 -24.22 -10.23
C LEU A 295 -33.04 -22.88 -10.50
N TYR A 296 -32.91 -21.91 -9.61
CA TYR A 296 -33.56 -20.60 -9.69
C TYR A 296 -32.56 -19.45 -9.88
N GLU A 297 -31.26 -19.75 -9.90
CA GLU A 297 -30.22 -18.76 -10.11
C GLU A 297 -30.05 -18.47 -11.60
N ARG A 298 -29.93 -17.18 -11.91
CA ARG A 298 -29.60 -16.71 -13.26
C ARG A 298 -28.34 -15.90 -13.19
N THR A 299 -27.33 -16.31 -13.95
CA THR A 299 -26.14 -15.49 -14.19
C THR A 299 -26.42 -14.56 -15.36
N SER A 300 -26.08 -13.28 -15.20
CA SER A 300 -26.08 -12.29 -16.28
C SER A 300 -24.73 -11.61 -16.31
N ASN A 301 -24.15 -11.50 -17.50
CA ASN A 301 -22.95 -10.71 -17.71
C ASN A 301 -23.29 -9.23 -17.48
N VAL A 302 -22.59 -8.60 -16.56
CA VAL A 302 -22.62 -7.15 -16.33
C VAL A 302 -21.36 -6.55 -16.94
N SER A 303 -21.53 -5.45 -17.67
CA SER A 303 -20.39 -4.70 -18.21
C SER A 303 -19.54 -4.14 -17.07
N GLY A 304 -18.22 -4.14 -17.25
CA GLY A 304 -17.32 -3.41 -16.35
C GLY A 304 -17.65 -1.92 -16.33
N SER A 305 -17.40 -1.26 -15.20
CA SER A 305 -17.57 0.18 -15.01
C SER A 305 -16.30 0.80 -14.45
N LEU A 306 -16.01 2.05 -14.84
CA LEU A 306 -14.97 2.85 -14.21
C LEU A 306 -15.51 3.48 -12.93
N LEU A 307 -14.80 3.28 -11.82
CA LEU A 307 -15.02 4.03 -10.59
C LEU A 307 -13.91 5.07 -10.45
N ILE A 308 -14.28 6.32 -10.20
CA ILE A 308 -13.35 7.39 -9.86
C ILE A 308 -13.69 7.81 -8.43
N ALA A 309 -12.72 7.70 -7.53
CA ALA A 309 -12.80 8.22 -6.16
C ALA A 309 -11.86 9.42 -6.07
N VAL A 310 -12.39 10.56 -5.64
CA VAL A 310 -11.65 11.83 -5.51
C VAL A 310 -11.68 12.35 -4.09
#